data_AF-A0A974HGF9-F1
#
_entry.id   AF-A0A974HGF9-F1
#
_cell.length_a   1.000
_cell.length_b   1.000
_cell.length_c   1.000
_cell.angle_alpha   90.00
_cell.angle_beta   90.00
_cell.angle_gamma   90.00
#
_symmetry.space_group_name_H-M   'P 1'
#
loop_
_entity.id
_entity.type
_entity.pdbx_description
1 polymer ?
#
loop_
_entity_poly.entity_id
_entity_poly.type
_entity_poly.pdbx_seq_one_letter_code
_entity_poly.pdbx_strand_id
1 'polypeptide(L)'
;ENHTNSETSSLAQPHTYKKRDPVDIPYQTGQLHPAIRVADLLQHITQMKCAEGYGFKEEYETFFEGQSAPWESAKKDENRMKNRYGNIIAYDHSRVRLQSTEEEASSDYINGNFVDGYHRPNYYIATQ
;
A
#
# COMPACT_ATOMS: atom_id res chain seq x y z
N GLU A 1 -5.04 -56.57 4.91
CA GLU A 1 -5.06 -55.34 4.10
C GLU A 1 -5.06 -54.15 5.06
N ASN A 2 -3.96 -53.42 5.10
CA ASN A 2 -3.73 -52.31 6.03
C ASN A 2 -4.36 -51.03 5.46
N HIS A 3 -5.23 -50.37 6.21
CA HIS A 3 -5.48 -48.94 6.04
C HIS A 3 -5.33 -48.26 7.41
N THR A 4 -4.10 -47.84 7.68
CA THR A 4 -3.74 -46.80 8.65
C THR A 4 -4.30 -45.47 8.16
N ASN A 5 -5.21 -44.88 8.93
CA ASN A 5 -5.52 -43.45 8.84
C ASN A 5 -4.40 -42.70 9.57
N SER A 6 -3.48 -42.10 8.81
CA SER A 6 -2.44 -41.22 9.33
C SER A 6 -2.67 -39.79 8.83
N GLU A 7 -2.99 -38.95 9.80
CA GLU A 7 -2.82 -37.50 9.94
C GLU A 7 -2.05 -36.73 8.85
N THR A 8 -2.64 -35.60 8.41
CA THR A 8 -1.93 -34.36 8.04
C THR A 8 -2.84 -33.18 8.47
N SER A 9 -2.66 -32.58 9.63
CA SER A 9 -1.58 -31.68 10.11
C SER A 9 -1.66 -30.25 9.57
N SER A 10 -1.85 -29.35 10.55
CA SER A 10 -1.55 -27.91 10.63
C SER A 10 -2.28 -26.94 9.70
N LEU A 11 -3.45 -26.54 10.18
CA LEU A 11 -4.04 -25.22 10.04
C LEU A 11 -3.00 -24.11 10.29
N ALA A 12 -2.88 -23.19 9.32
CA ALA A 12 -2.28 -21.86 9.44
C ALA A 12 -0.86 -21.78 10.07
N GLN A 13 0.16 -21.92 9.22
CA GLN A 13 1.45 -21.28 9.56
C GLN A 13 1.29 -19.76 9.37
N PRO A 14 1.47 -18.95 10.42
CA PRO A 14 1.50 -17.51 10.26
C PRO A 14 2.77 -17.17 9.47
N HIS A 15 2.61 -16.64 8.26
CA HIS A 15 3.73 -16.04 7.56
C HIS A 15 4.42 -15.06 8.52
N THR A 16 5.70 -15.30 8.79
CA THR A 16 6.55 -14.40 9.56
C THR A 16 6.76 -13.15 8.72
N TYR A 17 5.77 -12.26 8.74
CA TYR A 17 5.90 -10.90 8.23
C TYR A 17 7.02 -10.26 9.05
N LYS A 18 8.12 -9.90 8.38
CA LYS A 18 9.12 -9.06 9.00
C LYS A 18 8.39 -7.84 9.56
N LYS A 19 8.50 -7.62 10.87
CA LYS A 19 8.06 -6.38 11.52
C LYS A 19 8.54 -5.24 10.62
N ARG A 20 7.61 -4.52 10.00
CA ARG A 20 7.95 -3.20 9.47
C ARG A 20 8.42 -2.42 10.68
N ASP A 21 9.62 -1.88 10.63
CA ASP A 21 9.96 -0.80 11.54
C ASP A 21 8.84 0.23 11.43
N PRO A 22 8.33 0.78 12.55
CA PRO A 22 7.37 1.86 12.50
C PRO A 22 8.09 3.00 11.81
N VAL A 23 7.95 3.07 10.50
CA VAL A 23 8.39 4.24 9.78
C VAL A 23 7.30 5.23 10.15
N ASP A 24 7.57 6.03 11.18
CA ASP A 24 6.93 7.31 11.42
C ASP A 24 7.20 8.14 10.15
N ILE A 25 6.55 7.81 9.04
CA ILE A 25 6.64 8.58 7.82
C ILE A 25 5.62 9.68 8.06
N PRO A 26 6.04 10.92 8.38
CA PRO A 26 5.12 12.03 8.31
C PRO A 26 4.49 12.01 6.91
N TYR A 27 3.22 12.41 6.82
CA TYR A 27 2.56 12.71 5.56
C TYR A 27 3.59 13.27 4.58
N GLN A 28 3.81 12.56 3.47
CA GLN A 28 4.96 12.75 2.58
C GLN A 28 4.77 14.01 1.70
N THR A 29 4.65 15.17 2.35
CA THR A 29 4.62 16.50 1.72
C THR A 29 5.91 17.28 1.98
N GLY A 30 6.85 16.72 2.76
CA GLY A 30 8.06 17.43 3.19
C GLY A 30 7.80 18.60 4.16
N GLN A 31 6.53 18.92 4.44
CA GLN A 31 6.08 19.95 5.38
C GLN A 31 5.15 19.35 6.43
N LEU A 32 5.23 19.84 7.67
CA LEU A 32 4.33 19.40 8.74
C LEU A 32 2.99 20.13 8.61
N HIS A 33 1.94 19.42 8.20
CA HIS A 33 0.56 19.90 8.27
C HIS A 33 -0.05 19.45 9.61
N PRO A 34 -0.30 20.36 10.57
CA PRO A 34 -0.86 19.98 11.85
C PRO A 34 -2.31 19.48 11.69
N ALA A 35 -2.70 18.54 12.55
CA ALA A 35 -4.08 18.04 12.57
C ALA A 35 -5.06 19.19 12.85
N ILE A 36 -6.13 19.25 12.06
CA ILE A 36 -7.18 20.26 12.21
C ILE A 36 -8.19 19.76 13.23
N ARG A 37 -8.49 20.58 14.25
CA ARG A 37 -9.55 20.24 15.22
C ARG A 37 -10.90 20.26 14.52
N VAL A 38 -11.80 19.37 14.91
CA VAL A 38 -13.17 19.29 14.35
C VAL A 38 -13.90 20.64 14.43
N ALA A 39 -13.72 21.37 15.53
CA ALA A 39 -14.33 22.69 15.73
C ALA A 39 -13.87 23.75 14.72
N ASP A 40 -12.65 23.61 14.19
CA ASP A 40 -12.06 24.58 13.25
C ASP A 40 -12.21 24.13 11.79
N LEU A 41 -12.67 22.89 11.54
CA LEU A 41 -12.67 22.27 10.21
C LEU A 41 -13.46 23.08 9.18
N LEU A 42 -14.65 23.59 9.55
CA LEU A 42 -15.46 24.41 8.66
C LEU A 42 -14.71 25.69 8.23
N GLN A 43 -14.12 26.38 9.20
CA GLN A 43 -13.35 27.60 8.95
C GLN A 43 -12.14 27.32 8.05
N HIS A 44 -11.41 26.23 8.33
CA HIS A 44 -10.28 25.82 7.51
C HIS A 44 -10.70 25.53 6.06
N ILE A 45 -11.78 24.75 5.85
CA ILE A 45 -12.28 24.47 4.49
C ILE A 45 -12.70 25.76 3.77
N THR A 46 -13.36 26.69 4.46
CA THR A 46 -13.72 27.99 3.86
C THR A 46 -12.48 28.78 3.44
N GLN A 47 -11.44 28.83 4.27
CA GLN A 47 -10.17 29.46 3.95
C GLN A 47 -9.49 28.80 2.74
N MET A 48 -9.43 27.46 2.71
CA MET A 48 -8.79 26.72 1.62
C MET A 48 -9.53 26.86 0.29
N LYS A 49 -10.84 27.09 0.32
CA LYS A 49 -11.69 27.37 -0.86
C LYS A 49 -11.61 28.82 -1.36
N CYS A 50 -11.07 29.75 -0.57
CA CYS A 50 -10.88 31.13 -1.04
C CYS A 50 -9.98 31.17 -2.28
N ALA A 51 -10.12 32.23 -3.08
CA ALA A 51 -9.36 32.39 -4.34
C ALA A 51 -9.44 31.14 -5.25
N GLU A 52 -10.66 30.65 -5.51
CA GLU A 52 -10.93 29.49 -6.38
C GLU A 52 -10.32 28.17 -5.90
N GLY A 53 -10.09 28.00 -4.60
CA GLY A 53 -9.54 26.76 -4.05
C GLY A 53 -8.02 26.67 -4.10
N TYR A 54 -7.33 27.80 -4.31
CA TYR A 54 -5.87 27.83 -4.44
C TYR A 54 -5.15 27.20 -3.23
N GLY A 55 -5.70 27.34 -2.01
CA GLY A 55 -5.12 26.71 -0.81
C GLY A 55 -5.08 25.19 -0.89
N PHE A 56 -6.16 24.54 -1.34
CA PHE A 56 -6.15 23.09 -1.54
C PHE A 56 -5.20 22.66 -2.66
N LYS A 57 -5.12 23.46 -3.72
CA LYS A 57 -4.19 23.19 -4.82
C LYS A 57 -2.74 23.27 -4.36
N GLU A 58 -2.38 24.34 -3.66
CA GLU A 58 -1.03 24.54 -3.12
C GLU A 58 -0.65 23.39 -2.18
N GLU A 59 -1.53 23.01 -1.24
CA GLU A 59 -1.28 21.87 -0.35
C GLU A 59 -1.13 20.55 -1.14
N TYR A 60 -1.99 20.30 -2.13
CA TYR A 60 -1.91 19.10 -2.96
C TYR A 60 -0.61 19.03 -3.78
N GLU A 61 -0.13 20.15 -4.31
CA GLU A 61 1.11 20.22 -5.09
C GLU A 61 2.38 20.04 -4.23
N THR A 62 2.27 20.02 -2.89
CA THR A 62 3.40 19.69 -2.01
C THR A 62 3.70 18.20 -1.90
N PHE A 63 2.78 17.32 -2.31
CA PHE A 63 3.02 15.88 -2.29
C PHE A 63 4.16 15.50 -3.24
N PHE A 64 4.99 14.52 -2.86
CA PHE A 64 6.00 14.00 -3.77
C PHE A 64 5.33 13.38 -5.01
N GLU A 65 5.74 13.86 -6.19
CA GLU A 65 5.34 13.26 -7.45
C GLU A 65 6.30 12.16 -7.90
N GLY A 66 5.79 11.23 -8.71
CA GLY A 66 6.57 10.15 -9.29
C GLY A 66 6.79 8.95 -8.37
N GLN A 67 7.70 8.07 -8.78
CA GLN A 67 8.01 6.84 -8.07
C GLN A 67 9.03 7.12 -6.96
N SER A 68 8.60 7.06 -5.71
CA SER A 68 9.42 7.38 -4.54
C SER A 68 9.97 6.15 -3.81
N ALA A 69 9.60 4.94 -4.23
CA ALA A 69 10.03 3.69 -3.62
C ALA A 69 10.32 2.60 -4.66
N PRO A 70 11.11 1.55 -4.31
CA PRO A 70 11.39 0.44 -5.21
C PRO A 70 10.14 -0.35 -5.63
N TRP A 71 10.17 -0.85 -6.86
CA TRP A 71 9.09 -1.59 -7.52
C TRP A 71 9.64 -2.68 -8.45
N GLU A 72 10.73 -3.31 -8.02
CA GLU A 72 11.47 -4.34 -8.76
C GLU A 72 10.57 -5.51 -9.15
N SER A 73 9.64 -5.92 -8.29
CA SER A 73 8.70 -7.00 -8.64
C SER A 73 7.74 -6.59 -9.75
N ALA A 74 7.25 -5.36 -9.73
CA ALA A 74 6.27 -4.86 -10.68
C ALA A 74 6.85 -4.61 -12.08
N LYS A 75 8.17 -4.33 -12.17
CA LYS A 75 8.87 -4.04 -13.43
C LYS A 75 9.39 -5.26 -14.18
N LYS A 76 9.33 -6.44 -13.55
CA LYS A 76 9.68 -7.71 -14.20
C LYS A 76 8.83 -7.92 -15.45
N ASP A 77 9.45 -8.41 -16.52
CA ASP A 77 8.76 -8.65 -17.79
C ASP A 77 7.59 -9.62 -17.60
N GLU A 78 7.74 -10.62 -16.72
CA GLU A 78 6.72 -11.60 -16.37
C GLU A 78 5.53 -11.02 -15.58
N ASN A 79 5.64 -9.78 -15.08
CA ASN A 79 4.59 -9.08 -14.35
C ASN A 79 4.00 -7.89 -15.11
N ARG A 80 4.61 -7.48 -16.23
CA ARG A 80 4.20 -6.29 -17.00
C ARG A 80 2.72 -6.31 -17.39
N MET A 81 2.22 -7.44 -17.90
CA MET A 81 0.82 -7.64 -18.30
C MET A 81 -0.15 -7.81 -17.12
N LYS A 82 0.38 -8.03 -15.91
CA LYS A 82 -0.42 -8.10 -14.67
C LYS A 82 -0.77 -6.70 -14.14
N ASN A 83 -0.14 -5.65 -14.69
CA ASN A 83 -0.42 -4.23 -14.40
C ASN A 83 -1.36 -3.64 -15.45
N ARG A 84 -2.53 -3.12 -15.02
CA ARG A 84 -3.50 -2.45 -15.91
C ARG A 84 -2.90 -1.21 -16.58
N TYR A 85 -2.10 -0.44 -15.84
CA TYR A 85 -1.41 0.75 -16.33
C TYR A 85 0.08 0.67 -16.00
N GLY A 86 0.96 1.00 -16.95
CA GLY A 86 2.41 0.91 -16.73
C GLY A 86 2.96 1.92 -15.73
N ASN A 87 2.22 3.01 -15.47
CA ASN A 87 2.56 4.04 -14.49
C ASN A 87 1.87 3.85 -13.13
N ILE A 88 0.97 2.86 -12.98
CA ILE A 88 0.29 2.54 -11.71
C ILE A 88 0.69 1.12 -11.31
N ILE A 89 1.63 1.03 -10.39
CA ILE A 89 2.39 -0.18 -10.08
C ILE A 89 2.58 -0.34 -8.57
N ALA A 90 2.75 -1.59 -8.11
CA ALA A 90 2.89 -1.88 -6.70
C ALA A 90 4.32 -1.71 -6.19
N TYR A 91 4.50 -0.98 -5.08
CA TYR A 91 5.80 -0.87 -4.41
C TYR A 91 6.17 -2.14 -3.61
N ASP A 92 7.44 -2.54 -3.63
CA ASP A 92 7.89 -3.82 -3.07
C ASP A 92 7.70 -3.96 -1.55
N HIS A 93 7.82 -2.86 -0.81
CA HIS A 93 7.79 -2.85 0.65
C HIS A 93 6.38 -3.10 1.22
N SER A 94 5.34 -2.85 0.43
CA SER A 94 3.95 -2.99 0.85
C SER A 94 3.10 -3.85 -0.07
N ARG A 95 3.64 -4.39 -1.17
CA ARG A 95 2.87 -5.22 -2.07
C ARG A 95 2.31 -6.46 -1.38
N VAL A 96 1.12 -6.85 -1.80
CA VAL A 96 0.55 -8.14 -1.46
C VAL A 96 1.37 -9.24 -2.16
N ARG A 97 1.67 -10.30 -1.44
CA ARG A 97 2.38 -11.49 -1.96
C ARG A 97 1.40 -12.64 -1.94
N LEU A 98 1.11 -13.17 -3.12
CA LEU A 98 0.33 -14.41 -3.24
C LEU A 98 1.23 -15.60 -2.88
N GLN A 99 0.59 -16.72 -2.55
CA GLN A 99 1.31 -17.97 -2.41
C GLN A 99 1.88 -18.37 -3.78
N SER A 100 3.19 -18.55 -3.85
CA SER A 100 3.86 -18.97 -5.08
C SER A 100 3.45 -20.39 -5.47
N THR A 101 3.22 -20.59 -6.76
CA THR A 101 3.03 -21.90 -7.39
C THR A 101 4.33 -22.34 -8.06
N GLU A 102 4.59 -23.65 -8.13
CA GLU A 102 5.80 -24.21 -8.75
C GLU A 102 5.85 -24.00 -10.27
N GLU A 103 4.69 -23.81 -10.89
CA GLU A 103 4.52 -23.71 -12.34
C GLU A 103 4.93 -22.34 -12.91
N GLU A 104 4.89 -21.26 -12.11
CA GLU A 104 5.14 -19.90 -12.58
C GLU A 104 5.96 -19.09 -11.56
N ALA A 105 7.18 -18.69 -11.95
CA ALA A 105 8.12 -17.96 -11.09
C ALA A 105 7.61 -16.58 -10.62
N SER A 106 6.62 -15.99 -11.31
CA SER A 106 6.01 -14.69 -10.98
C SER A 106 4.58 -14.80 -10.43
N SER A 107 4.18 -16.02 -10.02
CA SER A 107 2.86 -16.32 -9.44
C SER A 107 2.58 -15.57 -8.12
N ASP A 108 3.63 -15.10 -7.44
CA ASP A 108 3.52 -14.36 -6.17
C ASP A 108 3.03 -12.91 -6.34
N TYR A 109 2.92 -12.43 -7.58
CA TYR A 109 2.67 -11.03 -7.89
C TYR A 109 1.21 -10.73 -8.22
N ILE A 110 0.68 -9.72 -7.54
CA ILE A 110 -0.53 -8.99 -7.87
C ILE A 110 -0.23 -7.49 -7.74
N ASN A 111 -0.81 -6.67 -8.61
CA ASN A 111 -0.73 -5.21 -8.48
C ASN A 111 -1.67 -4.73 -7.37
N GLY A 112 -1.20 -4.86 -6.13
CA GLY A 112 -1.88 -4.34 -4.96
C GLY A 112 -0.95 -4.17 -3.78
N ASN A 113 -1.26 -3.20 -2.93
CA ASN A 113 -0.48 -2.84 -1.74
C ASN A 113 -1.37 -2.86 -0.49
N PHE A 114 -0.77 -3.26 0.63
CA PHE A 114 -1.36 -3.02 1.94
C PHE A 114 -1.31 -1.53 2.26
N VAL A 115 -2.44 -1.00 2.74
CA VAL A 115 -2.61 0.39 3.18
C VAL A 115 -3.04 0.37 4.64
N ASP A 116 -2.41 1.21 5.44
CA ASP A 116 -2.73 1.36 6.85
C ASP A 116 -4.07 2.10 7.03
N GLY A 117 -4.86 1.66 8.01
CA GLY A 117 -5.99 2.43 8.52
C GLY A 117 -5.58 3.27 9.74
N TYR A 118 -6.50 4.08 10.26
CA TYR A 118 -6.27 4.83 11.50
C TYR A 118 -5.94 3.90 12.67
N HIS A 119 -4.69 3.95 13.15
CA HIS A 119 -4.13 3.06 14.16
C HIS A 119 -4.26 1.55 13.84
N ARG A 120 -4.32 1.19 12.56
CA ARG A 120 -4.41 -0.22 12.12
C ARG A 120 -3.46 -0.48 10.96
N PRO A 121 -2.26 -1.05 11.21
CA PRO A 121 -1.33 -1.35 10.14
C PRO A 121 -1.87 -2.46 9.22
N ASN A 122 -1.61 -2.34 7.91
CA ASN A 122 -2.01 -3.29 6.86
C ASN A 122 -3.50 -3.65 6.86
N TYR A 123 -4.38 -2.68 7.17
CA TYR A 123 -5.79 -2.96 7.37
C TYR A 123 -6.58 -3.09 6.07
N TYR A 124 -6.13 -2.42 5.02
CA TYR A 124 -6.75 -2.46 3.70
C TYR A 124 -5.79 -3.01 2.65
N ILE A 125 -6.35 -3.53 1.56
CA ILE A 125 -5.64 -3.81 0.31
C ILE A 125 -6.19 -2.86 -0.75
N ALA A 126 -5.32 -2.05 -1.34
CA ALA A 126 -5.62 -1.28 -2.55
C ALA A 126 -5.11 -2.06 -3.77
N THR A 127 -5.97 -2.28 -4.77
CA THR A 127 -5.69 -3.08 -5.98
C THR A 127 -6.43 -2.50 -7.21
N GLN A 128 -5.97 -2.85 -8.41
CA GLN A 128 -6.42 -2.35 -9.74
C GLN A 128 -7.78 -2.87 -10.28
#